data_AF-A0A974S637-F1
#
_entry.id   AF-A0A974S637-F1
#
_cell.length_a   1.000
_cell.length_b   1.000
_cell.length_c   1.000
_cell.angle_alpha   90.00
_cell.angle_beta   90.00
_cell.angle_gamma   90.00
#
_symmetry.space_group_name_H-M   'P 1'
#
loop_
_entity.id
_entity.type
_entity.pdbx_description
1 polymer ?
#
loop_
_entity_poly.entity_id
_entity_poly.type
_entity_poly.pdbx_seq_one_letter_code
_entity_poly.pdbx_strand_id
1 'polypeptide(L)'
;MMLSLAACGGKGDDKLGDQAEQAADNRADAMEATADNMTGTDRAAMKADAAATRAAGEAREEAIDDADVNAEAMSNAQKAAIVNGQ
;
A
#
# COMPACT_ATOMS: atom_id res chain seq x y z
N MET A 1 25.88 29.07 0.21
CA MET A 1 24.86 28.80 -0.83
C MET A 1 25.46 27.79 -1.82
N MET A 2 25.22 26.50 -1.62
CA MET A 2 25.38 25.50 -2.68
C MET A 2 24.19 24.57 -2.55
N LEU A 3 23.33 24.63 -3.57
CA LEU A 3 22.15 23.81 -3.71
C LEU A 3 22.62 22.38 -3.92
N SER A 4 22.61 21.59 -2.85
CA SER A 4 22.78 20.13 -2.93
C SER A 4 21.56 19.54 -3.60
N LEU A 5 21.61 19.55 -4.93
CA LEU A 5 21.05 18.56 -5.84
C LEU A 5 19.87 17.78 -5.24
N ALA A 6 18.70 18.43 -5.29
CA ALA A 6 17.44 17.72 -5.31
C ALA A 6 17.56 16.63 -6.39
N ALA A 7 17.64 15.38 -5.94
CA ALA A 7 17.35 14.25 -6.78
C ALA A 7 15.93 14.47 -7.30
N CYS A 8 15.86 14.80 -8.57
CA CYS A 8 14.65 15.01 -9.33
C CYS A 8 14.00 13.62 -9.56
N GLY A 9 12.89 13.35 -8.85
CA GLY A 9 11.81 12.37 -9.15
C GLY A 9 12.15 10.86 -9.16
N GLY A 10 11.55 10.03 -8.31
CA GLY A 10 11.66 8.56 -8.40
C GLY A 10 12.45 7.92 -7.25
N LYS A 11 12.10 8.23 -6.00
CA LYS A 11 12.64 7.53 -4.82
C LYS A 11 11.83 7.75 -3.55
N GLY A 12 11.01 8.80 -3.51
CA GLY A 12 10.10 9.09 -2.40
C GLY A 12 8.74 8.47 -2.61
N ASP A 13 8.29 8.51 -3.86
CA ASP A 13 7.15 7.85 -4.50
C ASP A 13 7.26 6.32 -4.45
N ASP A 14 8.37 5.74 -4.90
CA ASP A 14 8.60 4.28 -4.87
C ASP A 14 8.36 3.73 -3.45
N LYS A 15 8.89 4.42 -2.44
CA LYS A 15 8.73 4.02 -1.03
C LYS A 15 7.33 4.21 -0.50
N LEU A 16 6.55 5.12 -1.08
CA LEU A 16 5.16 5.36 -0.66
C LEU A 16 4.24 4.30 -1.27
N GLY A 17 4.50 3.91 -2.52
CA GLY A 17 3.86 2.78 -3.20
C GLY A 17 4.10 1.48 -2.43
N ASP A 18 5.37 1.14 -2.21
CA ASP A 18 5.78 -0.03 -1.41
C ASP A 18 5.11 -0.07 -0.03
N GLN A 19 5.01 1.09 0.64
CA GLN A 19 4.36 1.18 1.95
C GLN A 19 2.86 0.93 1.88
N ALA A 20 2.19 1.39 0.82
CA ALA A 20 0.77 1.17 0.61
C ALA A 20 0.48 -0.31 0.30
N GLU A 21 1.28 -0.93 -0.56
CA GLU A 21 1.21 -2.37 -0.85
C GLU A 21 1.45 -3.17 0.43
N GLN A 22 2.56 -2.91 1.14
CA GLN A 22 2.90 -3.63 2.38
C GLN A 22 1.82 -3.46 3.46
N ALA A 23 1.16 -2.31 3.54
CA ALA A 23 0.03 -2.11 4.47
C ALA A 23 -1.18 -2.96 4.08
N ALA A 24 -1.46 -3.13 2.79
CA ALA A 24 -2.51 -4.01 2.30
C ALA A 24 -2.16 -5.48 2.53
N ASP A 25 -0.91 -5.88 2.26
CA ASP A 25 -0.39 -7.22 2.53
C ASP A 25 -0.53 -7.62 3.99
N ASN A 26 -0.12 -6.75 4.92
CA ASN A 26 -0.28 -7.00 6.36
C ASN A 26 -1.74 -7.19 6.77
N ARG A 27 -2.68 -6.48 6.12
CA ARG A 27 -4.12 -6.65 6.37
C ARG A 27 -4.62 -7.97 5.78
N ALA A 28 -4.20 -8.31 4.56
CA ALA A 28 -4.54 -9.57 3.90
C ALA A 28 -4.01 -10.77 4.71
N ASP A 29 -2.78 -10.71 5.22
CA ASP A 29 -2.18 -11.74 6.06
C ASP A 29 -2.95 -11.92 7.38
N ALA A 30 -3.43 -10.84 7.99
CA ALA A 30 -4.30 -10.91 9.16
C ALA A 30 -5.67 -11.55 8.86
N MET A 31 -6.23 -11.29 7.67
CA MET A 31 -7.46 -11.94 7.19
C MET A 31 -7.22 -13.44 6.94
N GLU A 32 -6.10 -13.82 6.32
CA GLU A 32 -5.74 -15.22 6.09
C GLU A 32 -5.52 -15.98 7.41
N ALA A 33 -4.82 -15.37 8.37
CA ALA A 33 -4.64 -15.94 9.70
C ALA A 33 -5.98 -16.13 10.42
N THR A 34 -6.93 -15.22 10.21
CA THR A 34 -8.31 -15.39 10.71
C THR A 34 -9.01 -16.53 9.99
N ALA A 35 -8.89 -16.59 8.66
CA ALA A 35 -9.49 -17.64 7.82
C ALA A 35 -9.01 -19.04 8.17
N ASP A 36 -7.76 -19.19 8.63
CA ASP A 36 -7.21 -20.49 9.03
C ASP A 36 -7.82 -21.04 10.33
N ASN A 37 -8.50 -20.19 11.11
CA ASN A 37 -9.32 -20.62 12.25
C ASN A 37 -10.79 -20.89 11.85
N MET A 38 -11.15 -20.70 10.59
CA MET A 38 -12.51 -20.87 10.07
C MET A 38 -12.65 -22.19 9.29
N THR A 39 -13.89 -22.58 9.00
CA THR A 39 -14.17 -23.78 8.19
C THR A 39 -15.25 -23.48 7.14
N GLY A 40 -15.36 -24.35 6.13
CA GLY A 40 -16.42 -24.26 5.13
C GLY A 40 -16.36 -23.00 4.27
N THR A 41 -17.54 -22.49 3.90
CA THR A 41 -17.72 -21.33 3.01
C THR A 41 -17.15 -20.05 3.58
N ASP A 42 -17.19 -19.87 4.89
CA ASP A 42 -16.75 -18.61 5.53
C ASP A 42 -15.22 -18.47 5.45
N ARG A 43 -14.50 -19.60 5.52
CA ARG A 43 -13.05 -19.62 5.25
C ARG A 43 -12.75 -19.19 3.81
N ALA A 44 -13.51 -19.69 2.85
CA ALA A 44 -13.31 -19.37 1.44
C ALA A 44 -13.61 -17.89 1.15
N ALA A 45 -14.68 -17.35 1.73
CA ALA A 45 -15.01 -15.93 1.64
C ALA A 45 -13.90 -15.06 2.23
N MET A 46 -13.41 -15.37 3.44
CA MET A 46 -12.34 -14.59 4.07
C MET A 46 -11.03 -14.62 3.27
N LYS A 47 -10.68 -15.76 2.66
CA LYS A 47 -9.51 -15.83 1.76
C LYS A 47 -9.70 -15.04 0.47
N ALA A 48 -10.92 -15.00 -0.07
CA ALA A 48 -11.22 -14.16 -1.22
C ALA A 48 -11.11 -12.67 -0.87
N ASP A 49 -11.59 -12.26 0.31
CA ASP A 49 -11.47 -10.89 0.80
C ASP A 49 -10.00 -10.50 1.04
N ALA A 50 -9.18 -11.41 1.57
CA ALA A 50 -7.73 -11.21 1.71
C ALA A 50 -7.06 -11.00 0.35
N ALA A 51 -7.36 -11.85 -0.64
CA ALA A 51 -6.83 -11.71 -1.99
C ALA A 51 -7.27 -10.39 -2.66
N ALA A 52 -8.52 -9.99 -2.50
CA ALA A 52 -9.02 -8.71 -2.99
C ALA A 52 -8.32 -7.52 -2.30
N THR A 53 -8.01 -7.65 -1.02
CA THR A 53 -7.26 -6.63 -0.26
C THR A 53 -5.84 -6.47 -0.79
N ARG A 54 -5.13 -7.58 -1.04
CA ARG A 54 -3.79 -7.58 -1.64
C ARG A 54 -3.79 -6.97 -3.04
N ALA A 55 -4.70 -7.41 -3.91
CA ALA A 55 -4.84 -6.85 -5.25
C ALA A 55 -5.17 -5.34 -5.26
N ALA A 56 -5.96 -4.86 -4.29
CA ALA A 56 -6.22 -3.43 -4.13
C ALA A 56 -5.00 -2.65 -3.63
N GLY A 57 -4.08 -3.29 -2.89
CA GLY A 57 -2.79 -2.75 -2.50
C GLY A 57 -1.85 -2.59 -3.68
N GLU A 58 -1.68 -3.66 -4.47
CA GLU A 58 -0.88 -3.67 -5.70
C GLU A 58 -1.37 -2.58 -6.67
N ALA A 59 -2.67 -2.53 -6.98
CA ALA A 59 -3.23 -1.51 -7.87
C ALA A 59 -3.03 -0.07 -7.35
N ARG A 60 -2.86 0.10 -6.04
CA ARG A 60 -2.60 1.41 -5.43
C ARG A 60 -1.13 1.78 -5.48
N GLU A 61 -0.24 0.81 -5.34
CA GLU A 61 1.20 1.00 -5.58
C GLU A 61 1.44 1.41 -7.02
N GLU A 62 0.88 0.68 -8.00
CA GLU A 62 0.97 1.03 -9.42
C GLU A 62 0.41 2.44 -9.67
N ALA A 63 -0.73 2.79 -9.06
CA ALA A 63 -1.31 4.13 -9.23
C ALA A 63 -0.48 5.25 -8.57
N ILE A 64 0.33 4.94 -7.55
CA ILE A 64 1.27 5.89 -6.91
C ILE A 64 2.49 6.07 -7.80
N ASP A 65 3.05 4.97 -8.33
CA ASP A 65 4.18 5.00 -9.27
C ASP A 65 3.80 5.75 -10.56
N ASP A 66 2.66 5.40 -11.18
CA ASP A 66 2.15 6.02 -12.39
C ASP A 66 1.83 7.52 -12.23
N ALA A 67 1.43 7.93 -11.02
CA ALA A 67 1.05 9.32 -10.77
C ALA A 67 2.25 10.26 -10.59
N ASP A 68 3.50 9.75 -10.59
CA ASP A 68 4.73 10.51 -10.30
C ASP A 68 4.52 11.44 -9.11
N VAL A 69 3.83 10.92 -8.07
CA VAL A 69 3.45 11.75 -6.94
C VAL A 69 4.71 12.21 -6.26
N ASN A 70 4.90 13.52 -6.15
CA ASN A 70 6.01 14.06 -5.38
C ASN A 70 5.78 13.81 -3.89
N ALA A 71 6.03 12.59 -3.44
CA ALA A 71 5.89 12.16 -2.06
C ALA A 71 6.79 13.00 -1.16
N GLU A 72 7.92 13.51 -1.63
CA GLU A 72 8.78 14.41 -0.85
C GLU A 72 8.08 15.73 -0.48
N ALA A 73 7.18 16.22 -1.32
CA ALA A 73 6.38 17.42 -1.07
C ALA A 73 5.14 17.16 -0.19
N MET A 74 4.80 15.89 0.09
CA MET A 74 3.65 15.54 0.92
C MET A 74 4.00 15.59 2.41
N SER A 75 3.08 16.13 3.21
CA SER A 75 3.15 15.98 4.66
C SER A 75 2.99 14.52 5.07
N ASN A 76 3.52 14.16 6.24
CA ASN A 76 3.39 12.81 6.78
C ASN A 76 1.92 12.37 6.91
N ALA A 77 1.01 13.30 7.18
CA ALA A 77 -0.43 13.01 7.25
C ALA A 77 -0.99 12.61 5.88
N GLN A 78 -0.57 13.28 4.80
CA GLN A 78 -1.00 12.93 3.44
C GLN A 78 -0.42 11.59 2.99
N LYS A 79 0.85 11.30 3.31
CA LYS A 79 1.46 9.97 3.07
C LYS A 79 0.70 8.88 3.81
N ALA A 80 0.39 9.11 5.08
CA ALA A 80 -0.37 8.16 5.89
C ALA A 80 -1.78 7.93 5.35
N ALA A 81 -2.46 8.96 4.83
CA ALA A 81 -3.76 8.79 4.18
C ALA A 81 -3.64 7.91 2.93
N ILE A 82 -2.61 8.13 2.10
CA ILE A 82 -2.33 7.28 0.95
C ILE A 82 -2.08 5.83 1.36
N VAL A 83 -1.20 5.57 2.33
CA VAL A 83 -0.89 4.20 2.80
C VAL A 83 -2.10 3.52 3.45
N ASN A 84 -2.94 4.27 4.15
CA ASN A 84 -4.09 3.71 4.88
C ASN A 84 -5.38 3.60 4.08
N GLY A 85 -5.41 4.10 2.84
CA GLY A 85 -6.63 4.04 2.03
C GLY A 85 -7.67 5.12 2.35
N GLN A 86 -7.29 6.21 3.01
CA GLN A 86 -8.19 7.25 3.52
C GLN A 86 -8.20 8.52 2.66
#